data_AF-A0A1I0VYJ8-F1
#
_entry.id   AF-A0A1I0VYJ8-F1
#
_cell.length_a   1.000
_cell.length_b   1.000
_cell.length_c   1.000
_cell.angle_alpha   90.00
_cell.angle_beta   90.00
_cell.angle_gamma   90.00
#
_symmetry.space_group_name_H-M   'P 1'
#
loop_
_entity.id
_entity.type
_entity.pdbx_description
1 polymer ?
#
loop_
_entity_poly.entity_id
_entity_poly.type
_entity_poly.pdbx_seq_one_letter_code
_entity_poly.pdbx_strand_id
1 'polypeptide(L)' 'MLWFLLIVVLGVVAYRYRVKILAKVLGQPERRIERQIGRKKN' A
#
# COMPACT_ATOMS: atom_id res chain seq x y z
N MET A 1 12.76 19.13 -11.77
CA MET A 1 12.90 18.77 -10.33
C MET A 1 11.57 18.45 -9.65
N LEU A 2 10.53 19.29 -9.78
CA LEU A 2 9.19 19.05 -9.19
C LEU A 2 8.54 17.70 -9.56
N TRP A 3 8.72 17.25 -10.80
CA TRP A 3 8.23 15.94 -11.27
C TRP A 3 8.83 14.74 -10.54
N PHE A 4 10.11 14.80 -10.19
CA PHE A 4 10.76 13.74 -9.41
C PHE A 4 10.17 13.66 -7.99
N LEU A 5 9.93 14.81 -7.37
CA LEU A 5 9.27 14.91 -6.07
C LEU A 5 7.85 14.31 -6.11
N LEU A 6 7.09 14.58 -7.18
CA LEU A 6 5.77 13.99 -7.41
C LEU A 6 5.81 12.46 -7.48
N ILE A 7 6.76 11.90 -8.24
CA ILE A 7 6.92 10.44 -8.38
C ILE A 7 7.29 9.80 -7.04
N VAL A 8 8.21 10.42 -6.29
CA VAL A 8 8.61 9.93 -4.96
C VAL A 8 7.42 9.95 -3.99
N VAL A 9 6.66 11.05 -3.97
CA VAL A 9 5.47 11.17 -3.13
C VAL A 9 4.44 10.11 -3.49
N LEU A 10 4.16 9.89 -4.78
CA LEU A 10 3.25 8.84 -5.24
C LEU A 10 3.74 7.44 -4.82
N GLY A 11 5.05 7.16 -4.93
CA GLY A 11 5.63 5.90 -4.48
C GLY A 11 5.48 5.67 -2.98
N VAL A 12 5.71 6.71 -2.17
CA VAL A 12 5.55 6.64 -0.70
C VAL A 12 4.09 6.44 -0.31
N VAL A 13 3.16 7.17 -0.94
CA VAL A 13 1.72 7.02 -0.72
C VAL A 13 1.27 5.62 -1.12
N ALA A 14 1.67 5.12 -2.30
CA ALA A 14 1.35 3.77 -2.72
C ALA A 14 1.88 2.72 -1.74
N TYR A 15 3.10 2.87 -1.24
CA TYR A 15 3.69 1.93 -0.28
C TYR A 15 2.97 1.94 1.08
N ARG A 16 2.58 3.13 1.57
CA ARG A 16 1.88 3.31 2.85
C ARG A 16 0.43 2.82 2.78
N TYR A 17 -0.25 3.11 1.68
CA TYR A 17 -1.66 2.76 1.48
C TYR A 17 -1.87 1.44 0.75
N ARG A 18 -0.81 0.67 0.43
CA ARG A 18 -0.90 -0.61 -0.29
C ARG A 18 -1.96 -1.55 0.28
N VAL A 19 -2.07 -1.63 1.61
CA VAL A 19 -3.01 -2.52 2.31
C VAL A 19 -4.45 -2.04 2.10
N LYS A 20 -4.70 -0.73 2.22
CA LYS A 20 -6.02 -0.13 1.97
C LYS A 20 -6.44 -0.25 0.51
N ILE A 21 -5.51 -0.02 -0.41
CA ILE A 21 -5.74 -0.14 -1.85
C ILE A 21 -6.09 -1.59 -2.18
N LEU A 22 -5.28 -2.55 -1.72
CA LEU A 22 -5.54 -3.97 -1.91
C LEU A 22 -6.85 -4.42 -1.25
N ALA A 23 -7.17 -3.92 -0.06
CA ALA A 23 -8.43 -4.21 0.62
C ALA A 23 -9.64 -3.72 -0.18
N LYS A 24 -9.54 -2.52 -0.75
CA LYS A 24 -10.60 -1.91 -1.56
C LYS A 24 -10.76 -2.59 -2.91
N VAL A 25 -9.67 -3.00 -3.56
CA VAL A 25 -9.69 -3.72 -4.84
C VAL A 25 -10.17 -5.16 -4.68
N LEU A 26 -9.73 -5.85 -3.63
CA LEU A 26 -10.09 -7.25 -3.38
C LEU A 26 -11.42 -7.42 -2.64
N GLY A 27 -12.03 -6.32 -2.17
CA GLY A 27 -13.23 -6.35 -1.33
C GLY A 27 -13.03 -7.06 0.01
N GLN A 28 -11.77 -7.22 0.44
CA GLN A 28 -11.41 -7.96 1.64
C GLN A 28 -11.14 -7.03 2.82
N PRO A 29 -11.44 -7.46 4.06
CA PRO A 29 -11.20 -6.64 5.24
C PRO A 29 -9.69 -6.37 5.43
N GLU A 30 -9.34 -5.13 5.75
CA GLU A 30 -7.95 -4.65 5.90
C GLU A 30 -7.12 -5.57 6.80
N ARG A 31 -7.70 -6.05 7.93
CA ARG A 31 -7.04 -7.00 8.85
C ARG A 31 -6.59 -8.31 8.20
N ARG A 32 -7.30 -8.80 7.17
CA ARG A 32 -6.95 -10.07 6.50
C ARG A 32 -5.72 -9.88 5.61
N ILE A 33 -5.70 -8.79 4.86
CA ILE A 33 -4.58 -8.42 3.99
C ILE A 33 -3.38 -7.99 4.80
N GLU A 34 -3.58 -7.23 5.87
CA GLU A 34 -2.52 -6.84 6.80
C GLU A 34 -1.85 -8.07 7.43
N ARG A 35 -2.62 -9.09 7.81
CA ARG A 35 -2.07 -10.37 8.30
C ARG A 35 -1.29 -11.13 7.23
N GLN A 36 -1.75 -11.13 5.98
CA GLN A 36 -1.06 -11.81 4.87
C GLN A 36 0.23 -11.09 4.46
N ILE A 37 0.18 -9.76 4.33
CA ILE A 37 1.34 -8.93 3.99
C ILE A 37 2.32 -8.86 5.16
N GLY A 38 1.83 -8.78 6.40
CA GLY A 38 2.63 -8.78 7.62
C GLY A 38 3.38 -10.09 7.83
N ARG A 39 2.74 -11.23 7.55
CA ARG A 39 3.39 -12.56 7.58
C ARG A 39 4.49 -12.74 6.53
N LYS A 40 4.42 -12.04 5.40
CA LYS A 40 5.45 -12.12 4.33
C LYS A 40 6.68 -11.25 4.63
N LYS A 41 6.59 -10.32 5.58
CA LYS A 41 7.68 -9.39 5.93
C LYS A 41 8.63 -9.97 7.00
N ASN A 42 8.21 -11.00 7.73
CA ASN A 42 9.02 -11.74 8.68
C ASN A 42 9.41 -13.10 8.10
#